data_AF-A0A1S1Q0J3-F1
#
_entry.id   AF-A0A1S1Q0J3-F1
#
_cell.length_a   1.000
_cell.length_b   1.000
_cell.length_c   1.000
_cell.angle_alpha   90.00
_cell.angle_beta   90.00
_cell.angle_gamma   90.00
#
_symmetry.space_group_name_H-M   'P 1'
#
loop_
_entity.id
_entity.type
_entity.pdbx_description
1 polymer ?
#
loop_
_entity_poly.entity_id
_entity_poly.type
_entity_poly.pdbx_seq_one_letter_code
_entity_poly.pdbx_strand_id
1 'polypeptide(L)'
;MRLLDRVDDAALPPVGRVLESVAGRLAGARDRPRARLRRGWAARGGPYVDGDGPPPPGRASVITGRALEAIGRLLVLGLVVLIVVGAVTTMLRGADPSGSHAPGPGPGNAPAGPVEPTVTVGPAVGESPATYAAEAAAKLDGLTRAAPDADLYAVVSLAGYRTPDEMLQIFTAYRTLEVFFGVPPDGAVMAATVRDPVADLTAAFDSEADAADTRAHSATDPAEAEHARQEATALRARCGCLFGAVVRAPAARLVDLGHIEGVRVVDPAPPGISPETVRFLPLQPDPR
;
A
#
# COMPACT_ATOMS: atom_id res chain seq x y z
N MET A 1 4.31 -40.22 -54.51
CA MET A 1 4.97 -38.92 -54.30
C MET A 1 4.63 -38.51 -52.87
N ARG A 2 5.40 -38.67 -51.78
CA ARG A 2 6.84 -38.73 -51.49
C ARG A 2 7.63 -37.51 -51.99
N LEU A 3 7.85 -36.49 -51.13
CA LEU A 3 9.14 -36.14 -50.49
C LEU A 3 9.06 -34.73 -49.82
N LEU A 4 9.43 -34.66 -48.52
CA LEU A 4 10.20 -33.63 -47.77
C LEU A 4 9.64 -32.19 -47.64
N ASP A 5 9.83 -31.41 -46.56
CA ASP A 5 10.75 -31.41 -45.40
C ASP A 5 10.01 -30.77 -44.20
N ARG A 6 10.09 -31.18 -42.92
CA ARG A 6 11.19 -31.48 -41.97
C ARG A 6 11.98 -30.25 -41.46
N VAL A 7 11.73 -29.98 -40.16
CA VAL A 7 12.64 -29.47 -39.09
C VAL A 7 13.07 -28.00 -39.14
N ASP A 8 12.67 -27.25 -38.11
CA ASP A 8 13.64 -26.60 -37.20
C ASP A 8 12.99 -26.25 -35.85
N ASP A 9 12.88 -27.28 -35.00
CA ASP A 9 12.76 -27.17 -33.54
C ASP A 9 14.18 -26.99 -32.96
N ALA A 10 14.75 -25.78 -33.06
CA ALA A 10 16.05 -25.48 -32.46
C ALA A 10 16.32 -23.97 -32.30
N ALA A 11 15.63 -23.31 -31.36
CA ALA A 11 16.11 -22.02 -30.83
C ALA A 11 15.64 -21.73 -29.38
N LEU A 12 15.39 -22.78 -28.59
CA LEU A 12 15.17 -22.65 -27.14
C LEU A 12 16.55 -22.64 -26.43
N PRO A 13 16.88 -21.60 -25.64
CA PRO A 13 18.11 -21.59 -24.88
C PRO A 13 18.08 -22.63 -23.74
N PRO A 14 19.21 -23.29 -23.45
CA PRO A 14 19.28 -24.42 -22.55
C PRO A 14 19.67 -23.96 -21.13
N VAL A 15 18.74 -24.03 -20.16
CA VAL A 15 19.13 -24.09 -18.74
C VAL A 15 18.20 -25.06 -18.01
N GLY A 16 18.48 -26.35 -18.17
CA GLY A 16 18.00 -27.40 -17.29
C GLY A 16 19.11 -27.81 -16.33
N ARG A 17 18.70 -28.17 -15.11
CA ARG A 17 19.40 -28.99 -14.10
C ARG A 17 20.30 -28.30 -13.07
N VAL A 18 19.68 -27.68 -12.06
CA VAL A 18 20.04 -27.88 -10.64
C VAL A 18 18.75 -27.69 -9.81
N LEU A 19 18.56 -28.50 -8.75
CA LEU A 19 17.48 -28.49 -7.74
C LEU A 19 16.42 -29.60 -7.82
N GLU A 20 16.82 -30.79 -8.27
CA GLU A 20 16.18 -32.06 -7.85
C GLU A 20 16.88 -32.67 -6.62
N SER A 21 17.35 -31.82 -5.68
CA SER A 21 18.17 -32.23 -4.53
C SER A 21 17.66 -31.74 -3.17
N VAL A 22 16.34 -31.67 -2.95
CA VAL A 22 15.75 -31.41 -1.62
C VAL A 22 14.55 -32.31 -1.25
N ALA A 23 13.99 -33.09 -2.18
CA ALA A 23 12.91 -34.05 -1.90
C ALA A 23 13.38 -35.38 -1.25
N GLY A 24 14.58 -35.41 -0.67
CA GLY A 24 15.19 -36.58 -0.01
C GLY A 24 15.55 -36.39 1.47
N ARG A 25 15.14 -35.29 2.12
CA ARG A 25 15.53 -34.99 3.52
C ARG A 25 14.38 -34.76 4.52
N LEU A 26 13.17 -35.24 4.23
CA LEU A 26 12.05 -35.20 5.19
C LEU A 26 11.32 -36.53 5.40
N ALA A 27 11.96 -37.65 5.06
CA ALA A 27 11.51 -38.99 5.44
C ALA A 27 12.61 -39.71 6.23
N GLY A 28 12.78 -39.34 7.51
CA GLY A 28 13.82 -39.96 8.35
C GLY A 28 13.87 -39.52 9.81
N ALA A 29 12.84 -38.87 10.34
CA ALA A 29 12.76 -38.47 11.75
C ALA A 29 11.61 -39.21 12.46
N ARG A 30 11.57 -40.54 12.32
CA ARG A 30 10.83 -41.42 13.21
C ARG A 30 11.76 -42.54 13.67
N ASP A 31 11.71 -42.78 14.97
CA ASP A 31 12.27 -43.91 15.71
C ASP A 31 13.79 -44.04 15.79
N ARG A 32 14.36 -43.61 16.93
CA ARG A 32 15.36 -44.43 17.64
C ARG A 32 15.19 -44.40 19.16
N PRO A 33 15.51 -45.53 19.84
CA PRO A 33 15.01 -45.86 21.16
C PRO A 33 16.05 -45.64 22.27
N ARG A 34 15.54 -45.76 23.49
CA ARG A 34 16.17 -45.65 24.82
C ARG A 34 17.41 -46.52 25.03
N ALA A 35 18.41 -45.97 25.75
CA ALA A 35 19.23 -46.68 26.75
C ALA A 35 19.92 -45.64 27.65
N ARG A 36 19.40 -45.38 28.86
CA ARG A 36 19.94 -45.85 30.16
C ARG A 36 21.46 -45.68 30.32
N LEU A 37 21.85 -44.79 31.21
CA LEU A 37 22.88 -45.06 32.21
C LEU A 37 22.53 -44.36 33.53
N ARG A 38 22.45 -45.19 34.58
CA ARG A 38 22.29 -44.84 36.00
C ARG A 38 23.65 -44.46 36.59
N ARG A 39 23.63 -43.53 37.56
CA ARG A 39 24.38 -43.46 38.84
C ARG A 39 24.33 -41.97 39.24
N GLY A 40 23.64 -41.51 40.27
CA GLY A 40 23.47 -42.04 41.62
C GLY A 40 24.57 -41.43 42.49
N TRP A 41 24.23 -40.49 43.37
CA TRP A 41 24.90 -40.24 44.65
C TRP A 41 23.97 -39.48 45.60
N ALA A 42 23.98 -39.89 46.85
CA ALA A 42 23.03 -39.56 47.89
C ALA A 42 23.64 -38.65 48.97
N ALA A 43 22.76 -37.88 49.59
CA ALA A 43 22.65 -37.57 51.02
C ALA A 43 23.84 -37.01 51.83
N ARG A 44 23.61 -35.83 52.40
CA ARG A 44 23.95 -35.39 53.79
C ARG A 44 23.19 -34.08 54.02
N GLY A 45 22.32 -33.83 55.01
CA GLY A 45 22.19 -34.35 56.38
C GLY A 45 22.55 -33.23 57.36
N GLY A 46 21.57 -32.61 58.05
CA GLY A 46 21.83 -31.62 59.11
C GLY A 46 20.59 -30.81 59.57
N PRO A 47 20.16 -30.87 60.85
CA PRO A 47 18.89 -30.29 61.37
C PRO A 47 19.05 -29.01 62.23
N TYR A 48 17.90 -28.47 62.73
CA TYR A 48 17.72 -27.41 63.76
C TYR A 48 17.77 -25.95 63.22
N VAL A 49 16.93 -24.95 63.57
CA VAL A 49 16.09 -24.59 64.75
C VAL A 49 14.86 -23.77 64.30
N ASP A 50 13.79 -23.80 65.11
CA ASP A 50 12.67 -22.84 65.22
C ASP A 50 13.01 -21.36 64.99
N GLY A 51 12.07 -20.62 64.40
CA GLY A 51 12.11 -19.17 64.35
C GLY A 51 10.95 -18.58 63.57
N ASP A 52 9.96 -18.05 64.30
CA ASP A 52 8.86 -17.23 63.80
C ASP A 52 9.37 -16.13 62.84
N GLY A 53 8.91 -16.19 61.59
CA GLY A 53 9.16 -15.18 60.57
C GLY A 53 8.04 -15.16 59.52
N PRO A 54 7.59 -13.98 59.07
CA PRO A 54 6.46 -13.87 58.15
C PRO A 54 6.80 -14.44 56.76
N PRO A 55 5.82 -15.00 56.04
CA PRO A 55 6.07 -15.66 54.76
C PRO A 55 6.54 -14.66 53.69
N PRO A 56 7.47 -15.04 52.80
CA PRO A 56 7.86 -14.21 51.66
C PRO A 56 6.71 -14.06 50.66
N PRO A 57 6.59 -12.91 49.97
CA PRO A 57 5.51 -12.65 49.02
C PRO A 57 5.55 -13.63 47.84
N GLY A 58 4.35 -14.10 47.48
CA GLY A 58 4.11 -15.14 46.50
C GLY A 58 4.71 -14.86 45.13
N ARG A 59 5.28 -15.93 44.55
CA ARG A 59 5.55 -16.03 43.12
C ARG A 59 4.22 -16.01 42.37
N ALA A 60 3.84 -14.85 41.84
CA ALA A 60 2.76 -14.73 40.89
C ALA A 60 3.13 -15.52 39.62
N SER A 61 2.26 -16.47 39.30
CA SER A 61 2.32 -17.33 38.12
C SER A 61 2.29 -16.50 36.83
N VAL A 62 3.38 -16.54 36.07
CA VAL A 62 3.41 -16.14 34.66
C VAL A 62 2.72 -17.26 33.86
N ILE A 63 1.39 -17.24 33.82
CA ILE A 63 0.60 -18.06 32.90
C ILE A 63 -0.58 -17.21 32.44
N THR A 64 -0.43 -16.48 31.33
CA THR A 64 -1.50 -16.10 30.38
C THR A 64 -0.95 -15.25 29.21
N GLY A 65 0.10 -15.72 28.53
CA GLY A 65 0.59 -15.07 27.29
C GLY A 65 0.10 -15.72 25.98
N ARG A 66 -0.31 -17.00 26.01
CA ARG A 66 -0.52 -17.79 24.78
C ARG A 66 -1.99 -18.02 24.40
N ALA A 67 -2.93 -17.73 25.29
CA ALA A 67 -4.36 -17.93 25.00
C ALA A 67 -4.97 -16.77 24.19
N LEU A 68 -4.53 -15.53 24.43
CA LEU A 68 -5.02 -14.34 23.70
C LEU A 68 -4.56 -14.32 22.23
N GLU A 69 -3.36 -14.83 21.95
CA GLU A 69 -2.83 -14.91 20.57
C GLU A 69 -3.60 -15.93 19.71
N ALA A 70 -4.09 -17.01 20.32
CA ALA A 70 -4.93 -18.00 19.64
C ALA A 70 -6.34 -17.46 19.35
N ILE A 71 -6.90 -16.64 20.24
CA ILE A 71 -8.21 -16.02 20.06
C ILE A 71 -8.17 -14.98 18.93
N GLY A 72 -7.09 -14.18 18.85
CA GLY A 72 -6.90 -13.23 17.74
C GLY A 72 -6.80 -13.91 16.37
N ARG A 73 -6.06 -15.02 16.26
CA ARG A 73 -5.93 -15.77 15.00
C ARG A 73 -7.25 -16.44 14.57
N LEU A 74 -8.06 -16.91 15.52
CA LEU A 74 -9.38 -17.46 15.22
C LEU A 74 -10.37 -16.40 14.72
N LEU A 75 -10.31 -15.17 15.26
CA LEU A 75 -11.15 -14.06 14.79
C LEU A 75 -10.78 -13.61 13.37
N VAL A 76 -9.49 -13.53 13.06
CA VAL A 76 -9.03 -13.16 11.70
C VAL A 76 -9.36 -14.26 10.69
N LEU A 77 -9.19 -15.53 11.04
CA LEU A 77 -9.61 -16.65 10.18
C LEU A 77 -11.13 -16.67 9.97
N GLY A 78 -11.93 -16.38 11.00
CA GLY A 78 -13.38 -16.24 10.89
C GLY A 78 -13.81 -15.11 9.95
N LEU A 79 -13.13 -13.96 10.00
CA LEU A 79 -13.38 -12.83 9.11
C LEU A 79 -13.06 -13.16 7.65
N VAL A 80 -11.91 -13.80 7.39
CA VAL A 80 -11.50 -14.21 6.03
C VAL A 80 -12.48 -15.23 5.45
N VAL A 81 -12.93 -16.21 6.24
CA VAL A 81 -13.96 -17.18 5.79
C VAL A 81 -15.29 -16.48 5.51
N LEU A 82 -15.71 -15.50 6.32
CA LEU A 82 -16.92 -14.71 6.06
C LEU A 82 -16.83 -13.89 4.77
N ILE A 83 -15.68 -13.30 4.46
CA ILE A 83 -15.46 -12.54 3.21
C ILE A 83 -15.50 -13.49 2.00
N VAL A 84 -14.87 -14.67 2.08
CA VAL A 84 -14.86 -15.66 1.00
C VAL A 84 -16.27 -16.25 0.78
N VAL A 85 -17.03 -16.54 1.84
CA VAL A 85 -18.40 -17.05 1.73
C VAL A 85 -19.39 -15.96 1.26
N GLY A 86 -19.16 -14.70 1.63
CA GLY A 86 -19.89 -13.55 1.08
C GLY A 86 -19.73 -13.42 -0.43
N ALA A 87 -18.51 -13.64 -0.95
CA ALA A 87 -18.24 -13.57 -2.40
C ALA A 87 -18.83 -14.76 -3.19
N VAL A 88 -18.97 -15.94 -2.57
CA VAL A 88 -19.59 -17.11 -3.23
C VAL A 88 -21.13 -17.04 -3.18
N THR A 89 -21.72 -16.42 -2.17
CA THR A 89 -23.19 -16.32 -2.05
C THR A 89 -23.82 -15.28 -2.98
N THR A 90 -23.05 -14.28 -3.46
CA THR A 90 -23.51 -13.33 -4.48
C THR A 90 -23.51 -13.92 -5.89
N MET A 91 -22.75 -14.99 -6.14
CA MET A 91 -22.78 -15.71 -7.42
C MET A 91 -23.84 -16.83 -7.49
N LEU A 92 -24.51 -17.17 -6.39
CA LEU A 92 -25.51 -18.24 -6.33
C LEU A 92 -26.94 -17.77 -6.00
N ARG A 93 -27.18 -16.47 -5.84
CA ARG A 93 -28.55 -15.89 -5.78
C ARG A 93 -28.91 -15.19 -7.08
N GLY A 94 -28.90 -15.96 -8.16
CA GLY A 94 -29.71 -15.69 -9.34
C GLY A 94 -30.85 -16.69 -9.39
N ALA A 95 -32.04 -16.31 -8.91
CA ALA A 95 -33.35 -16.84 -9.31
C ALA A 95 -34.44 -16.23 -8.41
N ASP A 96 -34.99 -15.09 -8.81
CA ASP A 96 -36.39 -14.77 -8.48
C ASP A 96 -37.28 -15.34 -9.59
N PRO A 97 -38.32 -16.13 -9.27
CA PRO A 97 -39.24 -16.65 -10.25
C PRO A 97 -40.43 -15.70 -10.48
N SER A 98 -40.74 -15.51 -11.76
CA SER A 98 -42.06 -15.16 -12.31
C SER A 98 -42.41 -13.67 -12.39
N GLY A 99 -42.32 -13.14 -13.61
CA GLY A 99 -42.92 -11.86 -14.01
C GLY A 99 -42.68 -11.61 -15.49
N SER A 100 -43.55 -12.16 -16.34
CA SER A 100 -43.55 -12.08 -17.80
C SER A 100 -43.41 -10.65 -18.36
N HIS A 101 -42.38 -10.41 -19.17
CA HIS A 101 -42.32 -9.28 -20.11
C HIS A 101 -41.58 -9.68 -21.40
N ALA A 102 -42.07 -9.16 -22.53
CA ALA A 102 -41.81 -9.56 -23.92
C ALA A 102 -40.35 -9.31 -24.40
N PRO A 103 -39.90 -9.93 -25.53
CA PRO A 103 -38.51 -9.88 -25.96
C PRO A 103 -38.17 -8.53 -26.61
N GLY A 104 -37.40 -7.70 -25.91
CA GLY A 104 -36.73 -6.52 -26.47
C GLY A 104 -35.34 -6.87 -27.04
N PRO A 105 -34.84 -6.11 -28.03
CA PRO A 105 -33.59 -6.42 -28.75
C PRO A 105 -32.38 -6.34 -27.81
N GLY A 106 -31.44 -7.29 -28.00
CA GLY A 106 -30.35 -7.56 -27.07
C GLY A 106 -29.40 -6.36 -26.82
N PRO A 107 -28.70 -6.35 -25.67
CA PRO A 107 -27.80 -5.26 -25.33
C PRO A 107 -26.61 -5.27 -26.29
N GLY A 108 -26.58 -4.26 -27.15
CA GLY A 108 -25.34 -3.80 -27.77
C GLY A 108 -24.35 -3.40 -26.68
N ASN A 109 -23.07 -3.64 -26.98
CA ASN A 109 -21.93 -3.18 -26.17
C ASN A 109 -21.97 -1.65 -26.07
N ALA A 110 -22.64 -1.14 -25.04
CA ALA A 110 -22.50 0.25 -24.63
C ALA A 110 -21.11 0.38 -23.97
N PRO A 111 -20.31 1.41 -24.31
CA PRO A 111 -19.07 1.68 -23.60
C PRO A 111 -19.38 1.83 -22.11
N ALA A 112 -18.61 1.15 -21.26
CA ALA A 112 -18.67 1.38 -19.83
C ALA A 112 -18.44 2.88 -19.59
N GLY A 113 -19.39 3.52 -18.90
CA GLY A 113 -19.26 4.93 -18.51
C GLY A 113 -18.04 5.17 -17.62
N PRO A 114 -17.74 6.43 -17.28
CA PRO A 114 -16.64 6.76 -16.37
C PRO A 114 -16.72 5.91 -15.10
N VAL A 115 -15.64 5.20 -14.75
CA VAL A 115 -15.57 4.41 -13.52
C VAL A 115 -15.52 5.39 -12.36
N GLU A 116 -16.58 5.45 -11.54
CA GLU A 116 -16.55 6.25 -10.33
C GLU A 116 -15.59 5.60 -9.30
N PRO A 117 -14.72 6.38 -8.64
CA PRO A 117 -13.82 5.83 -7.64
C PRO A 117 -14.63 5.27 -6.47
N THR A 118 -14.35 4.02 -6.12
CA THR A 118 -15.07 3.29 -5.07
C THR A 118 -14.35 3.33 -3.73
N VAL A 119 -13.08 3.78 -3.74
CA VAL A 119 -12.23 3.88 -2.56
C VAL A 119 -11.53 5.24 -2.54
N THR A 120 -11.44 5.87 -1.36
CA THR A 120 -10.60 7.05 -1.13
C THR A 120 -9.41 6.67 -0.27
N VAL A 121 -8.21 7.12 -0.65
CA VAL A 121 -6.96 6.95 0.10
C VAL A 121 -6.41 8.34 0.36
N GLY A 122 -6.34 8.73 1.63
CA GLY A 122 -6.16 10.12 2.03
C GLY A 122 -6.87 10.44 3.35
N PRO A 123 -6.64 11.63 3.91
CA PRO A 123 -7.26 12.05 5.17
C PRO A 123 -8.78 12.16 5.01
N ALA A 124 -9.51 11.76 6.05
CA ALA A 124 -10.94 12.01 6.12
C ALA A 124 -11.22 13.51 6.38
N VAL A 125 -12.42 13.96 6.01
CA VAL A 125 -12.83 15.36 6.23
C VAL A 125 -12.80 15.69 7.72
N GLY A 126 -12.01 16.69 8.11
CA GLY A 126 -11.85 17.13 9.49
C GLY A 126 -10.94 16.23 10.34
N GLU A 127 -10.30 15.22 9.76
CA GLU A 127 -9.31 14.40 10.46
C GLU A 127 -8.04 15.21 10.75
N SER A 128 -7.44 14.95 11.92
CA SER A 128 -6.17 15.60 12.24
C SER A 128 -5.03 15.00 11.40
N PRO A 129 -4.09 15.80 10.87
CA PRO A 129 -2.96 15.27 10.10
C PRO A 129 -2.12 14.24 10.86
N ALA A 130 -2.00 14.39 12.19
CA ALA A 130 -1.24 13.48 13.03
C ALA A 130 -1.94 12.12 13.21
N THR A 131 -3.26 12.11 13.37
CA THR A 131 -4.06 10.88 13.44
C THR A 131 -3.94 10.12 12.12
N TYR A 132 -4.19 10.81 11.01
CA TYR A 132 -4.11 10.22 9.67
C TYR A 132 -2.72 9.61 9.40
N ALA A 133 -1.64 10.35 9.72
CA ALA A 133 -0.28 9.86 9.55
C ALA A 133 0.00 8.58 10.36
N ALA A 134 -0.48 8.51 11.61
CA ALA A 134 -0.29 7.34 12.46
C ALA A 134 -1.09 6.12 11.95
N GLU A 135 -2.31 6.33 11.47
CA GLU A 135 -3.15 5.26 10.91
C GLU A 135 -2.58 4.73 9.59
N ALA A 136 -2.12 5.62 8.69
CA ALA A 136 -1.45 5.24 7.45
C ALA A 136 -0.18 4.41 7.71
N ALA A 137 0.64 4.81 8.68
CA ALA A 137 1.83 4.05 9.07
C ALA A 137 1.48 2.66 9.62
N ALA A 138 0.51 2.57 10.54
CA ALA A 138 0.06 1.29 11.09
C ALA A 138 -0.51 0.34 10.02
N LYS A 139 -1.23 0.90 9.04
CA LYS A 139 -1.76 0.18 7.88
C LYS A 139 -0.63 -0.36 6.99
N LEU A 140 0.37 0.46 6.67
CA LEU A 140 1.54 0.04 5.88
C LEU A 140 2.35 -1.04 6.59
N ASP A 141 2.56 -0.91 7.91
CA ASP A 141 3.24 -1.93 8.72
C ASP A 141 2.47 -3.25 8.75
N GLY A 142 1.14 -3.17 8.81
CA GLY A 142 0.25 -4.35 8.74
C GLY A 142 0.38 -5.09 7.41
N LEU A 143 0.31 -4.35 6.30
CA LEU A 143 0.44 -4.91 4.96
C LEU A 143 1.84 -5.48 4.71
N THR A 144 2.89 -4.79 5.14
CA THR A 144 4.28 -5.24 4.99
C THR A 144 4.55 -6.52 5.75
N ARG A 145 4.01 -6.68 6.97
CA ARG A 145 4.12 -7.94 7.73
C ARG A 145 3.35 -9.10 7.09
N ALA A 146 2.24 -8.82 6.43
CA ALA A 146 1.40 -9.84 5.81
C ALA A 146 1.95 -10.29 4.44
N ALA A 147 2.41 -9.34 3.61
CA ALA A 147 2.90 -9.56 2.27
C ALA A 147 3.92 -8.48 1.86
N PRO A 148 5.20 -8.62 2.25
CA PRO A 148 6.22 -7.59 2.04
C PRO A 148 6.49 -7.29 0.56
N ASP A 149 6.31 -8.28 -0.31
CA ASP A 149 6.53 -8.19 -1.75
C ASP A 149 5.25 -7.83 -2.54
N ALA A 150 4.14 -7.54 -1.85
CA ALA A 150 2.93 -7.10 -2.53
C ALA A 150 3.14 -5.73 -3.16
N ASP A 151 2.94 -5.64 -4.47
CA ASP A 151 2.91 -4.37 -5.20
C ASP A 151 1.66 -3.57 -4.77
N LEU A 152 1.89 -2.40 -4.17
CA LEU A 152 0.83 -1.51 -3.71
C LEU A 152 0.94 -0.16 -4.43
N TYR A 153 -0.22 0.45 -4.67
CA TYR A 153 -0.30 1.88 -4.91
C TYR A 153 -0.28 2.60 -3.56
N ALA A 154 0.36 3.75 -3.47
CA ALA A 154 0.32 4.58 -2.26
C ALA A 154 0.32 6.06 -2.63
N VAL A 155 -0.47 6.84 -1.90
CA VAL A 155 -0.30 8.30 -1.88
C VAL A 155 0.80 8.65 -0.89
N VAL A 156 1.72 9.49 -1.34
CA VAL A 156 2.86 9.98 -0.58
C VAL A 156 2.65 11.47 -0.40
N SER A 157 2.60 11.91 0.85
CA SER A 157 2.48 13.32 1.21
C SER A 157 3.83 13.83 1.71
N LEU A 158 4.28 14.96 1.19
CA LEU A 158 5.53 15.59 1.58
C LEU A 158 5.31 16.54 2.75
N ALA A 159 6.35 16.71 3.58
CA ALA A 159 6.31 17.61 4.72
C ALA A 159 6.29 19.10 4.31
N GLY A 160 6.68 19.40 3.07
CA GLY A 160 6.76 20.75 2.53
C GLY A 160 6.61 20.72 1.02
N TYR A 161 6.39 21.89 0.44
CA TYR A 161 6.42 22.02 -1.01
C TYR A 161 7.82 21.78 -1.56
N ARG A 162 7.88 21.21 -2.77
CA ARG A 162 9.09 20.85 -3.53
C ARG A 162 9.03 21.36 -4.95
N THR A 163 10.19 21.65 -5.50
CA THR A 163 10.39 21.92 -6.92
C THR A 163 10.32 20.61 -7.73
N PRO A 164 10.12 20.67 -9.05
CA PRO A 164 10.19 19.48 -9.90
C PRO A 164 11.49 18.69 -9.74
N ASP A 165 12.64 19.35 -9.64
CA ASP A 165 13.94 18.68 -9.50
C ASP A 165 14.07 17.93 -8.16
N GLU A 166 13.66 18.55 -7.05
CA GLU A 166 13.64 17.90 -5.74
C GLU A 166 12.68 16.70 -5.71
N MET A 167 11.53 16.84 -6.37
CA MET A 167 10.54 15.76 -6.51
C MET A 167 11.14 14.55 -7.24
N LEU A 168 11.81 14.80 -8.36
CA LEU A 168 12.49 13.76 -9.15
C LEU A 168 13.59 13.07 -8.35
N GLN A 169 14.32 13.80 -7.51
CA GLN A 169 15.34 13.23 -6.62
C GLN A 169 14.74 12.30 -5.57
N ILE A 170 13.65 12.71 -4.89
CA ILE A 170 12.98 11.90 -3.86
C ILE A 170 12.42 10.61 -4.46
N PHE A 171 11.78 10.70 -5.63
CA PHE A 171 11.04 9.58 -6.22
C PHE A 171 11.80 8.79 -7.29
N THR A 172 13.09 9.06 -7.53
CA THR A 172 13.87 8.43 -8.62
C THR A 172 13.85 6.89 -8.60
N ALA A 173 13.76 6.29 -7.41
CA ALA A 173 13.74 4.84 -7.21
C ALA A 173 12.33 4.22 -7.23
N TYR A 174 11.29 5.02 -7.49
CA TYR A 174 9.89 4.63 -7.40
C TYR A 174 9.16 4.94 -8.70
N ARG A 175 8.18 4.10 -9.05
CA ARG A 175 7.32 4.37 -10.20
C ARG A 175 6.24 5.38 -9.79
N THR A 176 6.49 6.65 -10.06
CA THR A 176 5.50 7.73 -9.91
C THR A 176 4.46 7.66 -11.02
N LEU A 177 3.19 7.82 -10.64
CA LEU A 177 2.02 7.65 -11.53
C LEU A 177 1.19 8.91 -11.62
N GLU A 178 1.22 9.72 -10.57
CA GLU A 178 0.49 10.97 -10.46
C GLU A 178 1.24 11.86 -9.49
N VAL A 179 1.20 13.16 -9.72
CA VAL A 179 1.75 14.18 -8.80
C VAL A 179 0.69 15.22 -8.48
N PHE A 180 0.79 15.78 -7.28
CA PHE A 180 -0.11 16.82 -6.78
C PHE A 180 0.68 18.08 -6.48
N PHE A 181 0.17 19.21 -6.95
CA PHE A 181 0.81 20.51 -6.80
C PHE A 181 -0.22 21.63 -6.67
N GLY A 182 0.21 22.74 -6.08
CA GLY A 182 -0.59 23.94 -5.87
C GLY A 182 0.32 25.09 -5.50
N VAL A 183 0.16 26.27 -6.11
CA VAL A 183 1.02 27.43 -5.83
C VAL A 183 0.70 27.96 -4.43
N PRO A 184 1.65 27.92 -3.47
CA PRO A 184 1.36 28.38 -2.11
C PRO A 184 1.09 29.89 -2.04
N PRO A 185 0.35 30.38 -1.03
CA PRO A 185 -0.26 29.61 0.06
C PRO A 185 -1.62 28.99 -0.29
N ASP A 186 -2.39 29.60 -1.19
CA ASP A 186 -3.82 29.31 -1.37
C ASP A 186 -4.18 28.85 -2.79
N GLY A 187 -3.20 28.39 -3.57
CA GLY A 187 -3.41 27.89 -4.92
C GLY A 187 -4.28 26.64 -4.96
N ALA A 188 -5.08 26.52 -6.01
CA ALA A 188 -5.88 25.33 -6.24
C ALA A 188 -4.99 24.09 -6.36
N VAL A 189 -5.42 22.97 -5.77
CA VAL A 189 -4.71 21.70 -5.94
C VAL A 189 -5.00 21.13 -7.32
N MET A 190 -3.93 20.88 -8.06
CA MET A 190 -3.92 20.26 -9.37
C MET A 190 -3.25 18.89 -9.27
N ALA A 191 -3.59 18.02 -10.22
CA ALA A 191 -3.00 16.69 -10.33
C ALA A 191 -2.63 16.40 -11.78
N ALA A 192 -1.50 15.71 -11.99
CA ALA A 192 -1.03 15.32 -13.32
C ALA A 192 -0.55 13.87 -13.31
N THR A 193 -1.00 13.09 -14.30
CA THR A 193 -0.54 11.72 -14.52
C THR A 193 0.89 11.70 -15.05
N VAL A 194 1.69 10.75 -14.60
CA VAL A 194 3.12 10.63 -14.93
C VAL A 194 3.42 9.31 -15.62
N ARG A 195 4.00 9.40 -16.82
CA ARG A 195 4.56 8.31 -17.63
C ARG A 195 6.04 8.55 -17.88
N ASP A 196 6.41 9.77 -18.23
CA ASP A 196 7.77 10.30 -18.27
C ASP A 196 7.89 11.38 -17.18
N PRO A 197 8.60 11.12 -16.07
CA PRO A 197 8.70 12.07 -14.97
C PRO A 197 9.22 13.45 -15.36
N VAL A 198 10.14 13.56 -16.31
CA VAL A 198 10.68 14.88 -16.68
C VAL A 198 9.73 15.58 -17.64
N ALA A 199 9.30 14.89 -18.69
CA ALA A 199 8.48 15.50 -19.73
C ALA A 199 7.07 15.85 -19.21
N ASP A 200 6.44 14.95 -18.46
CA ASP A 200 5.05 15.14 -18.02
C ASP A 200 4.95 16.19 -16.90
N LEU A 201 5.91 16.26 -15.96
CA LEU A 201 5.91 17.33 -14.96
C LEU A 201 6.14 18.71 -15.60
N THR A 202 7.05 18.79 -16.57
CA THR A 202 7.31 20.02 -17.32
C THR A 202 6.05 20.48 -18.05
N ALA A 203 5.40 19.56 -18.78
CA ALA A 203 4.17 19.84 -19.52
C ALA A 203 3.00 20.22 -18.59
N ALA A 204 2.87 19.57 -17.44
CA ALA A 204 1.83 19.90 -16.46
C ALA A 204 1.99 21.33 -15.92
N PHE A 205 3.22 21.74 -15.56
CA PHE A 205 3.48 23.09 -15.08
C PHE A 205 3.24 24.14 -16.17
N ASP A 206 3.64 23.87 -17.41
CA ASP A 206 3.40 24.78 -18.54
C ASP A 206 1.90 24.92 -18.83
N SER A 207 1.17 23.80 -18.86
CA SER A 207 -0.28 23.78 -19.08
C SER A 207 -1.02 24.59 -18.01
N GLU A 208 -0.69 24.40 -16.74
CA GLU A 208 -1.36 25.13 -15.66
C GLU A 208 -0.93 26.61 -15.61
N ALA A 209 0.30 26.93 -16.01
CA ALA A 209 0.71 28.32 -16.17
C ALA A 209 -0.09 29.04 -17.26
N ASP A 210 -0.35 28.37 -18.39
CA ASP A 210 -1.14 28.94 -19.48
C ASP A 210 -2.63 29.04 -19.12
N ALA A 211 -3.15 28.07 -18.35
CA ALA A 211 -4.49 28.16 -17.78
C ALA A 211 -4.61 29.35 -16.80
N ALA A 212 -3.62 29.55 -15.94
CA ALA A 212 -3.57 30.70 -15.03
C ALA A 212 -3.46 32.03 -15.79
N ASP A 213 -2.66 32.09 -16.85
CA ASP A 213 -2.55 33.27 -17.71
C ASP A 213 -3.87 33.58 -18.43
N THR A 214 -4.57 32.54 -18.91
CA THR A 214 -5.91 32.68 -19.50
C THR A 214 -6.91 33.24 -18.47
N ARG A 215 -6.88 32.71 -17.24
CA ARG A 215 -7.70 33.24 -16.13
C ARG A 215 -7.40 34.71 -15.89
N ALA A 216 -6.13 35.10 -15.82
CA ALA A 216 -5.72 36.49 -15.63
C ALA A 216 -6.24 37.46 -16.70
N HIS A 217 -6.29 37.02 -17.97
CA HIS A 217 -6.82 37.84 -19.06
C HIS A 217 -8.35 37.92 -19.06
N SER A 218 -9.03 36.89 -18.55
CA SER A 218 -10.49 36.81 -18.50
C SER A 218 -11.11 37.42 -17.25
N ALA A 219 -10.32 37.63 -16.20
CA ALA A 219 -10.78 38.15 -14.92
C ALA A 219 -11.24 39.60 -15.01
N THR A 220 -12.43 39.88 -14.47
CA THR A 220 -12.99 41.23 -14.37
C THR A 220 -12.51 41.97 -13.12
N ASP A 221 -12.17 41.24 -12.05
CA ASP A 221 -11.59 41.81 -10.83
C ASP A 221 -10.07 41.94 -11.00
N PRO A 222 -9.49 43.15 -10.84
CA PRO A 222 -8.05 43.36 -10.87
C PRO A 222 -7.27 42.50 -9.87
N ALA A 223 -7.82 42.20 -8.69
CA ALA A 223 -7.16 41.39 -7.67
C ALA A 223 -7.07 39.92 -8.09
N GLU A 224 -8.15 39.36 -8.64
CA GLU A 224 -8.17 38.01 -9.20
C GLU A 224 -7.23 37.90 -10.40
N ALA A 225 -7.22 38.92 -11.27
CA ALA A 225 -6.34 38.96 -12.42
C ALA A 225 -4.86 38.96 -11.99
N GLU A 226 -4.52 39.74 -10.97
CA GLU A 226 -3.15 39.82 -10.46
C GLU A 226 -2.72 38.52 -9.77
N HIS A 227 -3.58 37.92 -8.95
CA HIS A 227 -3.31 36.62 -8.34
C HIS A 227 -3.03 35.55 -9.41
N ALA A 228 -3.84 35.49 -10.47
CA ALA A 228 -3.66 34.54 -11.56
C ALA A 228 -2.34 34.79 -12.36
N ARG A 229 -1.90 36.04 -12.54
CA ARG A 229 -0.58 36.35 -13.15
C ARG A 229 0.57 35.88 -12.28
N GLN A 230 0.47 36.06 -10.97
CA GLN A 230 1.48 35.61 -10.01
C GLN A 230 1.59 34.09 -10.02
N GLU A 231 0.45 33.40 -10.04
CA GLU A 231 0.38 31.94 -10.18
C GLU A 231 1.05 31.46 -11.49
N ALA A 232 0.69 32.06 -12.63
CA ALA A 232 1.29 31.74 -13.93
C ALA A 232 2.82 31.96 -13.92
N THR A 233 3.28 33.04 -13.31
CA THR A 233 4.71 33.36 -13.17
C THR A 233 5.43 32.32 -12.32
N ALA A 234 4.85 31.93 -11.18
CA ALA A 234 5.42 30.94 -10.28
C ALA A 234 5.53 29.55 -10.95
N LEU A 235 4.51 29.13 -11.69
CA LEU A 235 4.50 27.85 -12.42
C LEU A 235 5.54 27.83 -13.55
N ARG A 236 5.68 28.92 -14.32
CA ARG A 236 6.73 29.07 -15.34
C ARG A 236 8.14 29.06 -14.72
N ALA A 237 8.28 29.62 -13.52
CA ALA A 237 9.52 29.59 -12.76
C ALA A 237 9.79 28.23 -12.09
N ARG A 238 8.96 27.20 -12.31
CA ARG A 238 9.07 25.86 -11.70
C ARG A 238 9.08 25.94 -10.17
N CYS A 239 8.09 26.63 -9.62
CA CYS A 239 7.94 26.83 -8.17
C CYS A 239 8.13 25.55 -7.34
N GLY A 240 8.52 25.77 -6.08
CA GLY A 240 8.37 24.77 -5.03
C GLY A 240 6.89 24.66 -4.66
N CYS A 241 6.12 23.93 -5.45
CA CYS A 241 4.65 23.83 -5.34
C CYS A 241 4.13 22.39 -5.45
N LEU A 242 4.99 21.39 -5.65
CA LEU A 242 4.63 19.97 -5.54
C LEU A 242 4.61 19.54 -4.08
N PHE A 243 3.64 18.73 -3.68
CA PHE A 243 3.52 18.30 -2.28
C PHE A 243 3.04 16.87 -2.10
N GLY A 244 2.68 16.17 -3.18
CA GLY A 244 2.34 14.76 -3.09
C GLY A 244 2.53 14.02 -4.39
N ALA A 245 2.57 12.69 -4.29
CA ALA A 245 2.66 11.79 -5.44
C ALA A 245 1.89 10.49 -5.18
N VAL A 246 1.40 9.86 -6.23
CA VAL A 246 1.02 8.44 -6.21
C VAL A 246 2.19 7.63 -6.76
N VAL A 247 2.62 6.63 -5.99
CA VAL A 247 3.68 5.70 -6.40
C VAL A 247 3.18 4.27 -6.41
N ARG A 248 3.85 3.41 -7.17
CA ARG A 248 3.70 1.95 -7.08
C ARG A 248 5.02 1.29 -6.72
N ALA A 249 5.02 0.49 -5.66
CA ALA A 249 6.18 -0.28 -5.20
C ALA A 249 5.76 -1.43 -4.27
N PRO A 250 6.66 -2.40 -4.00
CA PRO A 250 6.45 -3.39 -2.95
C PRO A 250 6.22 -2.75 -1.58
N ALA A 251 5.39 -3.37 -0.73
CA ALA A 251 5.06 -2.87 0.61
C ALA A 251 6.32 -2.55 1.44
N ALA A 252 7.32 -3.43 1.44
CA ALA A 252 8.58 -3.20 2.14
C ALA A 252 9.34 -1.96 1.62
N ARG A 253 9.28 -1.68 0.32
CA ARG A 253 9.93 -0.50 -0.29
C ARG A 253 9.18 0.79 0.04
N LEU A 254 7.86 0.72 0.23
CA LEU A 254 7.07 1.86 0.68
C LEU A 254 7.39 2.24 2.14
N VAL A 255 7.77 1.26 2.97
CA VAL A 255 8.31 1.55 4.31
C VAL A 255 9.64 2.30 4.21
N ASP A 256 10.55 1.88 3.33
CA ASP A 256 11.80 2.63 3.07
C ASP A 256 11.52 4.08 2.64
N LEU A 257 10.53 4.29 1.77
CA LEU A 257 10.11 5.61 1.30
C LEU A 257 9.63 6.51 2.46
N GLY A 258 8.90 5.94 3.42
CA GLY A 258 8.43 6.66 4.60
C GLY A 258 9.56 7.17 5.51
N HIS A 259 10.78 6.64 5.37
CA HIS A 259 11.96 7.08 6.12
C HIS A 259 12.80 8.13 5.38
N ILE A 260 12.46 8.48 4.12
CA ILE A 260 13.16 9.52 3.38
C ILE A 260 12.85 10.89 3.97
N GLU A 261 13.89 11.70 4.19
CA GLU A 261 13.72 13.07 4.68
C GLU A 261 12.80 13.88 3.76
N GLY A 262 11.81 14.54 4.35
CA GLY A 262 10.81 15.32 3.62
C GLY A 262 9.55 14.54 3.21
N VAL A 263 9.51 13.21 3.40
CA VAL A 263 8.27 12.43 3.34
C VAL A 263 7.56 12.50 4.69
N ARG A 264 6.27 12.87 4.69
CA ARG A 264 5.44 12.98 5.91
C ARG A 264 4.57 11.75 6.11
N VAL A 265 3.93 11.27 5.04
CA VAL A 265 2.99 10.14 5.08
C VAL A 265 3.15 9.30 3.83
N VAL A 266 3.06 7.98 4.00
CA VAL A 266 2.85 7.01 2.92
C VAL A 266 1.60 6.20 3.28
N ASP A 267 0.52 6.41 2.54
CA ASP A 267 -0.75 5.69 2.75
C ASP A 267 -1.02 4.73 1.59
N PRO A 268 -0.87 3.41 1.81
CA PRO A 268 -1.07 2.42 0.77
C PRO A 268 -2.56 2.21 0.48
N ALA A 269 -2.93 2.08 -0.79
CA ALA A 269 -4.23 1.57 -1.18
C ALA A 269 -4.40 0.09 -0.77
N PRO A 270 -5.65 -0.40 -0.63
CA PRO A 270 -5.89 -1.83 -0.44
C PRO A 270 -5.24 -2.67 -1.56
N PRO A 271 -4.72 -3.87 -1.26
CA PRO A 271 -4.10 -4.72 -2.28
C PRO A 271 -5.12 -5.16 -3.33
N GLY A 272 -4.66 -5.32 -4.58
CA GLY A 272 -5.48 -5.83 -5.69
C GLY A 272 -6.46 -4.81 -6.30
N ILE A 273 -6.45 -3.55 -5.85
CA ILE A 273 -7.24 -2.48 -6.44
C ILE A 273 -6.52 -1.84 -7.64
N SER A 274 -7.29 -1.38 -8.62
CA SER A 274 -6.78 -0.64 -9.77
C SER A 274 -6.77 0.86 -9.48
N PRO A 275 -5.74 1.63 -9.88
CA PRO A 275 -5.59 3.03 -9.48
C PRO A 275 -6.75 3.91 -9.97
N GLU A 276 -7.36 3.60 -11.11
CA GLU A 276 -8.53 4.31 -11.66
C GLU A 276 -9.80 4.18 -10.80
N THR A 277 -9.83 3.20 -9.88
CA THR A 277 -10.96 3.02 -8.93
C THR A 277 -10.70 3.69 -7.58
N VAL A 278 -9.54 4.35 -7.44
CA VAL A 278 -9.10 4.99 -6.20
C VAL A 278 -9.00 6.50 -6.38
N ARG A 279 -9.58 7.24 -5.44
CA ARG A 279 -9.34 8.67 -5.30
C ARG A 279 -8.21 8.89 -4.29
N PHE A 280 -7.07 9.37 -4.76
CA PHE A 280 -5.93 9.70 -3.90
C PHE A 280 -5.99 11.17 -3.45
N LEU A 281 -5.74 11.41 -2.17
CA LEU A 281 -5.70 12.74 -1.57
C LEU A 281 -4.48 12.85 -0.65
N PRO A 282 -3.40 13.50 -1.09
CA PRO A 282 -2.28 13.75 -0.20
C PRO A 282 -2.66 14.78 0.87
N LEU A 283 -2.00 14.70 2.03
CA LEU A 283 -1.98 15.81 2.98
C LEU A 283 -1.29 17.00 2.33
N GLN A 284 -1.91 18.17 2.42
CA GLN A 284 -1.23 19.42 2.13
C GLN A 284 -0.12 19.68 3.16
N PRO A 285 0.96 20.40 2.77
CA PRO A 285 1.96 20.87 3.71
C PRO A 285 1.35 21.79 4.76
N ASP A 286 1.94 21.82 5.95
CA ASP A 286 1.51 22.77 6.98
C ASP A 286 1.83 24.20 6.50
N PRO A 287 0.94 25.18 6.75
CA PRO A 287 1.21 26.57 6.45
C PRO A 287 2.44 27.03 7.25
N ARG A 288 3.43 27.63 6.57
CA ARG A 288 4.62 28.20 7.20
C ARG A 288 4.33 29.51 7.89
#